data_AF-A0A1S2J2K3-F1
#
_entry.id   AF-A0A1S2J2K3-F1
#
_cell.length_a   1.000
_cell.length_b   1.000
_cell.length_c   1.000
_cell.angle_alpha   90.00
_cell.angle_beta   90.00
_cell.angle_gamma   90.00
#
_symmetry.space_group_name_H-M   'P 1'
#
loop_
_entity.id
_entity.type
_entity.pdbx_description
1 polymer ?
#
loop_
_entity_poly.entity_id
_entity_poly.type
_entity_poly.pdbx_seq_one_letter_code
_entity_poly.pdbx_strand_id
1 'polypeptide(L)'
;MVAVVAVGSGGAVAIASADAPTSTASASASTRTTASATPTRTRSASPTPTRTPKARATPTATPTATPTASQPAAAARTCSIAGAAAAPGLGNFEGYVMNATTGETLFSKNGDTPAQTGSVMKTLTTATALAVLGGGHTIPTTVTDEGSGTIAIVGHGDATLSQGGATVYPGAPTLAQLAQQVKARLGETPVTTIVTDDSYWDDADAWDPTWPVSERTIGYQPKVTALMVDGDRANPGAATSPRSEDPVGRAGAAFRTALANAGVVGAGNAQLVKRATTSQTTIATVSSQPVSTLIGQMIPNSDNTLAEMLARISSRESGGGGSAASLSGVYQKALATYGVDPAGIVIKDGSGESAANAVSPAFVAHLMVPVAAGAKGLGTLAQVLPVSGQSGTLTSRFTGANAVARGAVHAKTGWIDSANTLGGYIDAADGTKLTFAFYAIGSPRASALPALDAVTAAAYSCGNRLTGS
;
A
#
# COMPACT_ATOMS: atom_id res chain seq x y z
N MET A 1 -53.62 -16.87 -1.51
CA MET A 1 -52.92 -16.96 -2.82
C MET A 1 -51.73 -17.88 -2.62
N VAL A 2 -51.81 -19.08 -3.20
CA VAL A 2 -50.78 -20.13 -3.15
C VAL A 2 -50.08 -20.13 -4.52
N ALA A 3 -48.75 -20.13 -4.54
CA ALA A 3 -47.93 -20.49 -5.71
C ALA A 3 -46.56 -20.92 -5.17
N VAL A 4 -46.36 -22.21 -4.87
CA VAL A 4 -45.90 -23.30 -5.76
C VAL A 4 -44.39 -23.22 -6.06
N VAL A 5 -43.71 -24.22 -5.50
CA VAL A 5 -42.32 -24.64 -5.67
C VAL A 5 -42.11 -25.26 -7.05
N ALA A 6 -40.95 -25.02 -7.67
CA ALA A 6 -40.43 -25.85 -8.74
C ALA A 6 -38.94 -26.15 -8.51
N VAL A 7 -38.65 -27.43 -8.30
CA VAL A 7 -37.31 -28.05 -8.26
C VAL A 7 -36.98 -28.50 -9.68
N GLY A 8 -35.74 -28.25 -10.13
CA GLY A 8 -35.24 -28.69 -11.43
C GLY A 8 -33.74 -28.98 -11.39
N SER A 9 -33.42 -30.26 -11.26
CA SER A 9 -32.12 -30.90 -11.32
C SER A 9 -31.54 -30.97 -12.74
N GLY A 10 -30.21 -30.85 -12.87
CA GLY A 10 -29.49 -31.18 -14.11
C GLY A 10 -27.98 -31.24 -13.86
N GLY A 11 -27.45 -32.44 -13.67
CA GLY A 11 -26.03 -32.71 -13.56
C GLY A 11 -25.37 -32.97 -14.92
N ALA A 12 -24.07 -32.72 -15.01
CA ALA A 12 -23.19 -33.33 -16.01
C ALA A 12 -21.84 -33.63 -15.36
N VAL A 13 -21.44 -34.89 -15.48
CA VAL A 13 -20.24 -35.52 -14.97
C VAL A 13 -19.12 -35.34 -16.00
N ALA A 14 -17.91 -34.98 -15.57
CA ALA A 14 -16.70 -35.19 -16.34
C ALA A 14 -15.63 -35.81 -15.43
N ILE A 15 -15.23 -37.02 -15.79
CA ILE A 15 -14.23 -37.86 -15.16
C ILE A 15 -12.89 -37.52 -15.83
N ALA A 16 -11.85 -37.23 -15.06
CA ALA A 16 -10.47 -37.38 -15.52
C ALA A 16 -9.58 -37.80 -14.34
N SER A 17 -8.99 -38.97 -14.52
CA SER A 17 -8.26 -39.77 -13.56
C SER A 17 -6.89 -39.20 -13.22
N ALA A 18 -6.43 -39.58 -12.03
CA ALA A 18 -5.10 -39.34 -11.49
C ALA A 18 -4.00 -40.05 -12.29
N ASP A 19 -2.80 -39.49 -12.25
CA ASP A 19 -1.57 -40.26 -12.10
C ASP A 19 -0.52 -39.41 -11.37
N ALA A 20 -0.08 -39.90 -10.22
CA ALA A 20 1.16 -39.50 -9.57
C ALA A 20 2.29 -40.40 -10.08
N PRO A 21 3.55 -39.96 -9.94
CA PRO A 21 4.43 -40.83 -9.19
C PRO A 21 5.34 -40.10 -8.20
N THR A 22 5.46 -40.75 -7.04
CA THR A 22 6.56 -40.71 -6.10
C THR A 22 7.88 -41.17 -6.72
N SER A 23 9.00 -40.51 -6.39
CA SER A 23 10.23 -41.22 -6.01
C SER A 23 11.22 -40.32 -5.26
N THR A 24 11.58 -40.80 -4.09
CA THR A 24 12.70 -40.46 -3.20
C THR A 24 14.08 -40.71 -3.83
N ALA A 25 15.09 -39.91 -3.47
CA ALA A 25 16.48 -40.30 -3.09
C ALA A 25 17.35 -39.03 -2.98
N SER A 26 17.74 -38.61 -1.78
CA SER A 26 18.94 -39.03 -1.03
C SER A 26 20.19 -38.22 -1.38
N ALA A 27 20.69 -37.51 -0.38
CA ALA A 27 21.99 -36.86 -0.37
C ALA A 27 23.14 -37.88 -0.39
N SER A 28 24.26 -37.50 -0.99
CA SER A 28 25.57 -37.91 -0.50
C SER A 28 26.63 -36.91 -0.92
N ALA A 29 27.26 -36.32 0.09
CA ALA A 29 28.54 -35.66 -0.03
C ALA A 29 29.64 -36.73 -0.10
N SER A 30 30.66 -36.53 -0.93
CA SER A 30 31.99 -37.00 -0.59
C SER A 30 33.07 -36.14 -1.25
N THR A 31 34.04 -35.85 -0.40
CA THR A 31 35.20 -35.00 -0.53
C THR A 31 36.37 -35.66 -1.28
N ARG A 32 37.26 -34.79 -1.78
CA ARG A 32 38.73 -34.78 -1.60
C ARG A 32 39.68 -35.17 -2.77
N THR A 33 40.55 -34.18 -3.04
CA THR A 33 42.02 -34.21 -3.28
C THR A 33 42.61 -34.54 -4.67
N THR A 34 43.08 -33.47 -5.32
CA THR A 34 44.46 -33.18 -5.84
C THR A 34 45.37 -34.31 -6.34
N ALA A 35 45.87 -34.17 -7.58
CA ALA A 35 47.31 -34.12 -7.90
C ALA A 35 47.57 -33.73 -9.38
N SER A 36 48.74 -33.11 -9.57
CA SER A 36 49.30 -32.44 -10.75
C SER A 36 49.95 -33.39 -11.78
N ALA A 37 49.91 -33.05 -13.08
CA ALA A 37 50.95 -33.43 -14.06
C ALA A 37 50.96 -32.53 -15.32
N THR A 38 52.18 -32.22 -15.75
CA THR A 38 52.75 -31.26 -16.71
C THR A 38 52.34 -31.44 -18.20
N PRO A 39 52.37 -30.39 -19.06
CA PRO A 39 51.96 -30.48 -20.46
C PRO A 39 53.10 -30.91 -21.40
N THR A 40 52.75 -31.60 -22.49
CA THR A 40 53.67 -31.93 -23.60
C THR A 40 53.27 -31.17 -24.87
N ARG A 41 54.24 -30.46 -25.46
CA ARG A 41 54.13 -29.77 -26.76
C ARG A 41 54.23 -30.76 -27.91
N THR A 42 53.43 -30.56 -28.95
CA THR A 42 53.72 -31.02 -30.32
C THR A 42 53.62 -29.87 -31.31
N ARG A 43 54.64 -29.77 -32.16
CA ARG A 43 54.92 -28.72 -33.15
C ARG A 43 54.39 -29.19 -34.51
N SER A 44 53.59 -28.38 -35.21
CA SER A 44 53.28 -28.60 -36.63
C SER A 44 53.64 -27.37 -37.46
N ALA A 45 54.18 -27.61 -38.66
CA ALA A 45 54.93 -26.68 -39.48
C ALA A 45 54.05 -25.84 -40.42
N SER A 46 54.59 -24.68 -40.80
CA SER A 46 54.00 -23.64 -41.65
C SER A 46 54.32 -23.85 -43.14
N PRO A 47 53.40 -23.59 -44.08
CA PRO A 47 53.74 -23.37 -45.49
C PRO A 47 53.77 -21.88 -45.87
N THR A 48 54.74 -21.55 -46.72
CA THR A 48 55.10 -20.23 -47.28
C THR A 48 54.02 -19.64 -48.22
N PRO A 49 53.81 -18.30 -48.24
CA PRO A 49 52.82 -17.67 -49.10
C PRO A 49 53.34 -17.33 -50.51
N THR A 50 52.49 -17.53 -51.53
CA THR A 50 52.71 -17.07 -52.91
C THR A 50 52.02 -15.72 -53.13
N ARG A 51 52.74 -14.71 -53.66
CA ARG A 51 52.21 -13.36 -53.96
C ARG A 51 51.27 -13.39 -55.17
N THR A 52 50.09 -12.78 -55.02
CA THR A 52 49.14 -12.47 -56.10
C THR A 52 48.99 -10.93 -56.21
N PRO A 53 48.75 -10.34 -57.41
CA PRO A 53 48.85 -8.89 -57.60
C PRO A 53 47.71 -8.08 -56.98
N LYS A 54 48.04 -6.88 -56.50
CA LYS A 54 47.15 -5.91 -55.84
C LYS A 54 46.18 -5.27 -56.86
N ALA A 55 44.89 -5.57 -56.73
CA ALA A 55 43.83 -4.86 -57.44
C ALA A 55 43.59 -3.46 -56.83
N ARG A 56 43.30 -2.50 -57.71
CA ARG A 56 43.04 -1.08 -57.43
C ARG A 56 41.67 -0.93 -56.76
N ALA A 57 41.62 -0.28 -55.60
CA ALA A 57 40.37 -0.03 -54.88
C ALA A 57 39.50 1.00 -55.62
N THR A 58 38.27 0.62 -55.92
CA THR A 58 37.19 1.52 -56.35
C THR A 58 36.65 2.25 -55.11
N PRO A 59 36.43 3.58 -55.14
CA PRO A 59 35.88 4.28 -53.99
C PRO A 59 34.43 3.84 -53.73
N THR A 60 34.19 3.28 -52.54
CA THR A 60 32.85 2.97 -52.01
C THR A 60 32.13 4.29 -51.70
N ALA A 61 30.94 4.47 -52.25
CA ALA A 61 30.10 5.63 -51.94
C ALA A 61 29.72 5.63 -50.46
N THR A 62 29.97 6.76 -49.78
CA THR A 62 29.53 7.01 -48.40
C THR A 62 28.00 6.98 -48.35
N PRO A 63 27.36 6.19 -47.47
CA PRO A 63 25.92 6.24 -47.32
C PRO A 63 25.50 7.62 -46.82
N THR A 64 24.67 8.31 -47.61
CA THR A 64 24.01 9.55 -47.21
C THR A 64 23.11 9.28 -46.01
N ALA A 65 23.26 10.07 -44.94
CA ALA A 65 22.39 9.98 -43.78
C ALA A 65 20.93 10.20 -44.21
N THR A 66 20.10 9.18 -44.06
CA THR A 66 18.64 9.32 -44.15
C THR A 66 18.22 10.31 -43.06
N PRO A 67 17.52 11.41 -43.37
CA PRO A 67 17.02 12.30 -42.35
C PRO A 67 16.10 11.49 -41.43
N THR A 68 16.41 11.48 -40.13
CA THR A 68 15.53 10.97 -39.08
C THR A 68 14.17 11.60 -39.29
N ALA A 69 13.11 10.79 -39.34
CA ALA A 69 11.74 11.29 -39.39
C ALA A 69 11.59 12.35 -38.28
N SER A 70 11.35 13.59 -38.69
CA SER A 70 11.15 14.70 -37.77
C SER A 70 10.07 14.28 -36.78
N GLN A 71 10.36 14.32 -35.47
CA GLN A 71 9.29 14.18 -34.47
C GLN A 71 8.16 15.13 -34.88
N PRO A 72 6.89 14.68 -34.82
CA PRO A 72 5.78 15.58 -35.03
C PRO A 72 6.01 16.81 -34.15
N ALA A 73 5.99 18.00 -34.75
CA ALA A 73 6.13 19.23 -33.97
C ALA A 73 5.12 19.14 -32.81
N ALA A 74 5.61 19.18 -31.57
CA ALA A 74 4.76 19.14 -30.40
C ALA A 74 3.67 20.20 -30.59
N ALA A 75 2.40 19.80 -30.53
CA ALA A 75 1.29 20.73 -30.70
C ALA A 75 1.52 21.93 -29.79
N ALA A 76 1.41 23.15 -30.32
CA ALA A 76 1.70 24.35 -29.56
C ALA A 76 0.87 24.35 -28.25
N ARG A 77 1.56 24.39 -27.11
CA ARG A 77 0.92 24.44 -25.80
C ARG A 77 0.45 25.86 -25.55
N THR A 78 -0.86 26.05 -25.48
CA THR A 78 -1.47 27.39 -25.38
C THR A 78 -2.43 27.53 -24.20
N CYS A 79 -2.69 26.45 -23.45
CA CYS A 79 -3.62 26.45 -22.32
C CYS A 79 -2.84 26.64 -21.02
N SER A 80 -3.29 27.55 -20.14
CA SER A 80 -2.61 27.79 -18.86
C SER A 80 -3.59 27.63 -17.70
N ILE A 81 -3.12 27.03 -16.61
CA ILE A 81 -3.84 26.96 -15.33
C ILE A 81 -3.34 28.01 -14.33
N ALA A 82 -2.47 28.94 -14.73
CA ALA A 82 -1.82 29.89 -13.81
C ALA A 82 -2.81 30.70 -12.95
N GLY A 83 -3.95 31.11 -13.54
CA GLY A 83 -5.01 31.81 -12.80
C GLY A 83 -5.64 30.94 -11.70
N ALA A 84 -5.93 29.66 -12.02
CA ALA A 84 -6.47 28.72 -11.03
C ALA A 84 -5.42 28.37 -9.96
N ALA A 85 -4.15 28.21 -10.35
CA ALA A 85 -3.00 27.96 -9.47
C ALA A 85 -2.57 29.18 -8.63
N ALA A 86 -3.21 30.34 -8.84
CA ALA A 86 -3.04 31.56 -8.06
C ALA A 86 -4.27 31.88 -7.20
N ALA A 87 -5.27 30.97 -7.15
CA ALA A 87 -6.46 31.17 -6.33
C ALA A 87 -6.07 31.35 -4.85
N PRO A 88 -6.57 32.39 -4.15
CA PRO A 88 -6.21 32.65 -2.75
C PRO A 88 -6.49 31.47 -1.81
N GLY A 89 -7.51 30.67 -2.13
CA GLY A 89 -7.85 29.46 -1.40
C GLY A 89 -6.76 28.38 -1.40
N LEU A 90 -5.74 28.45 -2.26
CA LEU A 90 -4.63 27.51 -2.27
C LEU A 90 -3.52 27.86 -1.27
N GLY A 91 -3.53 29.04 -0.65
CA GLY A 91 -2.45 29.47 0.24
C GLY A 91 -1.08 29.41 -0.44
N ASN A 92 -0.10 28.78 0.22
CA ASN A 92 1.20 28.50 -0.37
C ASN A 92 1.07 27.29 -1.30
N PHE A 93 0.69 27.54 -2.56
CA PHE A 93 0.45 26.50 -3.53
C PHE A 93 1.74 25.85 -4.03
N GLU A 94 1.74 24.51 -4.03
CA GLU A 94 2.74 23.66 -4.66
C GLU A 94 2.03 22.69 -5.60
N GLY A 95 2.51 22.53 -6.83
CA GLY A 95 1.79 21.76 -7.83
C GLY A 95 2.66 21.27 -8.97
N TYR A 96 2.30 20.09 -9.48
CA TYR A 96 2.99 19.44 -10.58
C TYR A 96 2.01 18.68 -11.46
N VAL A 97 2.18 18.77 -12.78
CA VAL A 97 1.40 18.00 -13.78
C VAL A 97 2.35 17.47 -14.85
N MET A 98 2.19 16.20 -15.21
CA MET A 98 2.99 15.52 -16.23
C MET A 98 2.10 14.74 -17.20
N ASN A 99 2.51 14.65 -18.47
CA ASN A 99 1.95 13.70 -19.41
C ASN A 99 2.48 12.30 -19.09
N ALA A 100 1.60 11.38 -18.71
CA ALA A 100 1.98 10.04 -18.27
C ALA A 100 2.60 9.17 -19.37
N THR A 101 2.33 9.49 -20.64
CA THR A 101 2.83 8.72 -21.79
C THR A 101 4.20 9.19 -22.23
N THR A 102 4.42 10.50 -22.30
CA THR A 102 5.69 11.07 -22.78
C THR A 102 6.70 11.33 -21.67
N GLY A 103 6.25 11.40 -20.41
CA GLY A 103 7.07 11.82 -19.27
C GLY A 103 7.34 13.32 -19.25
N GLU A 104 6.68 14.10 -20.11
CA GLU A 104 6.93 15.52 -20.22
C GLU A 104 6.19 16.30 -19.12
N THR A 105 6.92 17.16 -18.40
CA THR A 105 6.33 18.10 -17.44
C THR A 105 5.49 19.15 -18.18
N LEU A 106 4.24 19.32 -17.75
CA LEU A 106 3.30 20.27 -18.34
C LEU A 106 3.16 21.54 -17.50
N PHE A 107 3.28 21.39 -16.18
CA PHE A 107 3.18 22.46 -15.22
C PHE A 107 4.00 22.12 -13.98
N SER A 108 4.76 23.08 -13.47
CA SER A 108 5.43 22.98 -12.18
C SER A 108 5.40 24.33 -11.48
N LYS A 109 4.95 24.34 -10.22
CA LYS A 109 5.06 25.49 -9.33
C LYS A 109 5.44 24.96 -7.95
N ASN A 110 6.68 25.21 -7.54
CA ASN A 110 7.28 24.59 -6.34
C ASN A 110 7.12 23.06 -6.34
N GLY A 111 7.07 22.43 -7.53
CA GLY A 111 6.71 21.02 -7.66
C GLY A 111 7.73 20.07 -7.05
N ASP A 112 8.98 20.50 -6.92
CA ASP A 112 10.06 19.72 -6.30
C ASP A 112 10.22 19.99 -4.80
N THR A 113 9.45 20.94 -4.23
CA THR A 113 9.50 21.28 -2.81
C THR A 113 8.83 20.16 -1.99
N PRO A 114 9.56 19.47 -1.09
CA PRO A 114 8.96 18.48 -0.22
C PRO A 114 8.08 19.13 0.85
N ALA A 115 6.86 18.64 1.02
CA ALA A 115 5.92 19.16 2.00
C ALA A 115 5.06 18.04 2.61
N GLN A 116 4.33 18.39 3.68
CA GLN A 116 3.34 17.51 4.29
C GLN A 116 2.24 17.13 3.30
N THR A 117 1.97 15.83 3.20
CA THR A 117 1.12 15.28 2.15
C THR A 117 -0.33 15.09 2.59
N GLY A 118 -0.61 15.08 3.89
CA GLY A 118 -1.85 14.50 4.41
C GLY A 118 -2.03 13.07 3.89
N SER A 119 -3.28 12.61 3.80
CA SER A 119 -3.59 11.26 3.32
C SER A 119 -3.21 10.92 1.87
N VAL A 120 -2.61 11.82 1.09
CA VAL A 120 -1.92 11.42 -0.16
C VAL A 120 -0.77 10.44 0.15
N MET A 121 -0.19 10.49 1.35
CA MET A 121 0.80 9.52 1.84
C MET A 121 0.37 8.06 1.64
N LYS A 122 -0.93 7.76 1.81
CA LYS A 122 -1.47 6.40 1.69
C LYS A 122 -1.23 5.79 0.31
N THR A 123 -1.02 6.61 -0.72
CA THR A 123 -0.62 6.12 -2.06
C THR A 123 0.80 5.56 -2.06
N LEU A 124 1.74 6.21 -1.36
CA LEU A 124 3.10 5.71 -1.15
C LEU A 124 3.08 4.47 -0.25
N THR A 125 2.31 4.50 0.83
CA THR A 125 2.13 3.35 1.74
C THR A 125 1.60 2.13 1.00
N THR A 126 0.62 2.33 0.11
CA THR A 126 0.09 1.28 -0.74
C THR A 126 1.15 0.72 -1.69
N ALA A 127 1.88 1.59 -2.39
CA ALA A 127 2.92 1.17 -3.31
C ALA A 127 4.05 0.41 -2.59
N THR A 128 4.46 0.89 -1.41
CA THR A 128 5.43 0.21 -0.53
C THR A 128 4.92 -1.15 -0.09
N ALA A 129 3.69 -1.25 0.42
CA ALA A 129 3.11 -2.52 0.85
C ALA A 129 2.99 -3.53 -0.31
N LEU A 130 2.61 -3.08 -1.51
CA LEU A 130 2.56 -3.94 -2.69
C LEU A 130 3.95 -4.42 -3.13
N ALA A 131 4.99 -3.58 -2.99
CA ALA A 131 6.35 -3.96 -3.34
C ALA A 131 6.96 -4.94 -2.32
N VAL A 132 6.67 -4.77 -1.03
CA VAL A 132 7.26 -5.57 0.06
C VAL A 132 6.46 -6.85 0.31
N LEU A 133 5.14 -6.75 0.44
CA LEU A 133 4.26 -7.83 0.87
C LEU A 133 3.59 -8.53 -0.32
N GLY A 134 3.27 -7.76 -1.37
CA GLY A 134 2.39 -8.20 -2.45
C GLY A 134 0.91 -8.18 -2.06
N GLY A 135 0.02 -8.15 -3.07
CA GLY A 135 -1.43 -8.01 -2.83
C GLY A 135 -2.09 -9.23 -2.16
N GLY A 136 -1.51 -10.42 -2.32
CA GLY A 136 -2.05 -11.67 -1.77
C GLY A 136 -1.64 -11.96 -0.32
N HIS A 137 -0.76 -11.16 0.27
CA HIS A 137 -0.31 -11.36 1.64
C HIS A 137 -1.47 -11.21 2.62
N THR A 138 -1.50 -12.04 3.66
CA THR A 138 -2.49 -11.99 4.74
C THR A 138 -1.76 -11.93 6.07
N ILE A 139 -2.30 -11.16 7.02
CA ILE A 139 -1.66 -10.89 8.30
C ILE A 139 -2.26 -11.82 9.36
N PRO A 140 -1.46 -12.67 10.03
CA PRO A 140 -1.99 -13.62 10.99
C PRO A 140 -2.28 -12.98 12.36
N THR A 141 -3.27 -13.52 13.06
CA THR A 141 -3.34 -13.46 14.53
C THR A 141 -3.31 -14.88 15.03
N THR A 142 -2.39 -15.18 15.95
CA THR A 142 -2.19 -16.55 16.45
C THR A 142 -2.52 -16.65 17.94
N VAL A 143 -2.76 -17.87 18.39
CA VAL A 143 -2.79 -18.20 19.81
C VAL A 143 -1.76 -19.29 20.08
N THR A 144 -0.88 -19.07 21.05
CA THR A 144 0.12 -20.06 21.50
C THR A 144 -0.26 -20.66 22.84
N ASP A 145 0.15 -21.91 23.07
CA ASP A 145 0.04 -22.59 24.36
C ASP A 145 1.39 -22.52 25.11
N GLU A 146 1.39 -21.90 26.30
CA GLU A 146 2.57 -21.77 27.16
C GLU A 146 2.57 -22.81 28.30
N GLY A 147 1.57 -23.68 28.36
CA GLY A 147 1.39 -24.67 29.41
C GLY A 147 0.82 -24.09 30.71
N SER A 148 0.53 -24.99 31.67
CA SER A 148 0.05 -24.63 33.01
C SER A 148 -1.18 -23.69 33.01
N GLY A 149 -2.09 -23.86 32.05
CA GLY A 149 -3.29 -23.04 31.89
C GLY A 149 -3.03 -21.63 31.35
N THR A 150 -1.86 -21.38 30.74
CA THR A 150 -1.50 -20.11 30.11
C THR A 150 -1.50 -20.23 28.59
N ILE A 151 -2.23 -19.33 27.93
CA ILE A 151 -2.18 -19.15 26.47
C ILE A 151 -1.82 -17.71 26.14
N ALA A 152 -1.27 -17.44 24.96
CA ALA A 152 -1.03 -16.08 24.48
C ALA A 152 -1.77 -15.81 23.18
N ILE A 153 -2.48 -14.67 23.08
CA ILE A 153 -2.92 -14.13 21.78
C ILE A 153 -1.82 -13.20 21.26
N VAL A 154 -1.33 -13.48 20.05
CA VAL A 154 -0.19 -12.78 19.43
C VAL A 154 -0.66 -12.01 18.21
N GLY A 155 -0.59 -10.69 18.29
CA GLY A 155 -0.92 -9.79 17.19
C GLY A 155 0.28 -9.58 16.25
N HIS A 156 0.05 -9.68 14.95
CA HIS A 156 1.05 -9.39 13.91
C HIS A 156 0.68 -8.15 13.09
N GLY A 157 -0.19 -7.29 13.63
CA GLY A 157 -0.60 -6.03 12.99
C GLY A 157 -1.93 -6.07 12.22
N ASP A 158 -2.71 -7.15 12.31
CA ASP A 158 -4.05 -7.17 11.74
C ASP A 158 -5.00 -6.28 12.56
N ALA A 159 -5.16 -5.02 12.14
CA ALA A 159 -6.11 -4.11 12.76
C ALA A 159 -7.57 -4.43 12.44
N THR A 160 -7.84 -5.37 11.53
CA THR A 160 -9.22 -5.72 11.12
C THR A 160 -9.86 -6.78 12.00
N LEU A 161 -9.07 -7.53 12.77
CA LEU A 161 -9.55 -8.60 13.66
C LEU A 161 -10.79 -8.13 14.44
N SER A 162 -11.92 -8.78 14.20
CA SER A 162 -13.19 -8.33 14.73
C SER A 162 -13.52 -9.02 16.05
N GLN A 163 -14.03 -8.26 17.01
CA GLN A 163 -14.64 -8.84 18.21
C GLN A 163 -16.00 -9.49 17.93
N GLY A 164 -16.53 -9.33 16.71
CA GLY A 164 -17.86 -9.78 16.30
C GLY A 164 -18.88 -8.63 16.27
N GLY A 165 -19.98 -8.84 15.55
CA GLY A 165 -21.01 -7.82 15.36
C GLY A 165 -20.75 -6.91 14.15
N ALA A 166 -21.24 -5.67 14.20
CA ALA A 166 -21.04 -4.69 13.13
C ALA A 166 -19.58 -4.23 13.10
N THR A 167 -18.96 -4.22 11.93
CA THR A 167 -17.57 -3.74 11.76
C THR A 167 -17.43 -2.99 10.44
N VAL A 168 -16.56 -2.00 10.40
CA VAL A 168 -16.21 -1.29 9.15
C VAL A 168 -15.28 -2.11 8.23
N TYR A 169 -14.79 -3.25 8.70
CA TYR A 169 -13.95 -4.16 7.93
C TYR A 169 -14.74 -5.42 7.52
N PRO A 170 -15.55 -5.35 6.45
CA PRO A 170 -16.33 -6.50 6.01
C PRO A 170 -15.41 -7.67 5.65
N GLY A 171 -15.79 -8.87 6.10
CA GLY A 171 -15.03 -10.11 5.85
C GLY A 171 -13.80 -10.29 6.75
N ALA A 172 -13.61 -9.45 7.78
CA ALA A 172 -12.53 -9.63 8.73
C ALA A 172 -12.63 -10.96 9.51
N PRO A 173 -11.50 -11.56 9.90
CA PRO A 173 -11.51 -12.69 10.83
C PRO A 173 -12.04 -12.25 12.20
N THR A 174 -12.51 -13.20 12.99
CA THR A 174 -13.16 -12.92 14.29
C THR A 174 -12.46 -13.60 15.46
N LEU A 175 -12.54 -12.98 16.63
CA LEU A 175 -12.11 -13.61 17.89
C LEU A 175 -12.89 -14.89 18.20
N ALA A 176 -14.15 -15.01 17.75
CA ALA A 176 -14.95 -16.21 17.91
C ALA A 176 -14.35 -17.42 17.16
N GLN A 177 -13.82 -17.20 15.94
CA GLN A 177 -13.14 -18.25 15.18
C GLN A 177 -11.86 -18.72 15.89
N LEU A 178 -11.05 -17.80 16.43
CA LEU A 178 -9.90 -18.16 17.26
C LEU A 178 -10.32 -18.95 18.50
N ALA A 179 -11.32 -18.46 19.23
CA ALA A 179 -11.79 -19.09 20.47
C ALA A 179 -12.32 -20.51 20.25
N GLN A 180 -13.02 -20.76 19.14
CA GLN A 180 -13.49 -22.09 18.75
C GLN A 180 -12.32 -23.05 18.48
N GLN A 181 -11.28 -22.59 17.75
CA GLN A 181 -10.08 -23.39 17.53
C GLN A 181 -9.38 -23.69 18.86
N VAL A 182 -9.25 -22.72 19.76
CA VAL A 182 -8.66 -22.92 21.10
C VAL A 182 -9.46 -23.96 21.89
N LYS A 183 -10.80 -23.87 21.95
CA LYS A 183 -11.63 -24.87 22.63
C LYS A 183 -11.41 -26.27 22.05
N ALA A 184 -11.40 -26.40 20.72
CA ALA A 184 -11.18 -27.68 20.06
C ALA A 184 -9.82 -28.29 20.40
N ARG A 185 -8.79 -27.47 20.60
CA ARG A 185 -7.43 -27.93 20.93
C ARG A 185 -7.23 -28.23 22.40
N LEU A 186 -7.80 -27.44 23.31
CA LEU A 186 -7.60 -27.59 24.75
C LEU A 186 -8.58 -28.56 25.41
N GLY A 187 -9.75 -28.79 24.80
CA GLY A 187 -10.81 -29.62 25.39
C GLY A 187 -11.27 -29.05 26.74
N GLU A 188 -11.09 -29.83 27.79
CA GLU A 188 -11.46 -29.47 29.17
C GLU A 188 -10.29 -28.90 29.99
N THR A 189 -9.11 -28.73 29.39
CA THR A 189 -7.95 -28.10 30.04
C THR A 189 -8.29 -26.64 30.39
N PRO A 190 -8.25 -26.24 31.68
CA PRO A 190 -8.58 -24.88 32.07
C PRO A 190 -7.56 -23.85 31.61
N VAL A 191 -8.03 -22.68 31.20
CA VAL A 191 -7.22 -21.47 30.98
C VAL A 191 -7.40 -20.54 32.17
N THR A 192 -6.30 -20.22 32.85
CA THR A 192 -6.24 -19.32 34.01
C THR A 192 -5.54 -18.01 33.70
N THR A 193 -4.72 -17.98 32.65
CA THR A 193 -3.97 -16.80 32.23
C THR A 193 -4.03 -16.65 30.71
N ILE A 194 -4.31 -15.43 30.25
CA ILE A 194 -4.23 -15.06 28.84
C ILE A 194 -3.18 -13.96 28.72
N VAL A 195 -2.13 -14.25 27.98
CA VAL A 195 -1.09 -13.30 27.62
C VAL A 195 -1.55 -12.52 26.39
N THR A 196 -1.41 -11.20 26.41
CA THR A 196 -1.60 -10.36 25.22
C THR A 196 -0.23 -9.92 24.72
N ASP A 197 0.13 -10.38 23.53
CA ASP A 197 1.42 -10.14 22.92
C ASP A 197 1.27 -9.25 21.67
N ASP A 198 1.82 -8.04 21.75
CA ASP A 198 1.94 -7.08 20.65
C ASP A 198 3.41 -6.82 20.26
N SER A 199 4.35 -7.68 20.66
CA SER A 199 5.79 -7.51 20.44
C SER A 199 6.26 -7.75 19.00
N TYR A 200 5.33 -7.93 18.07
CA TYR A 200 5.63 -7.97 16.63
C TYR A 200 6.16 -6.63 16.10
N TRP A 201 6.04 -5.55 16.86
CA TRP A 201 6.99 -4.43 16.87
C TRP A 201 7.01 -3.81 18.27
N ASP A 202 8.00 -2.95 18.54
CA ASP A 202 8.06 -2.20 19.79
C ASP A 202 6.97 -1.12 19.81
N ASP A 203 6.14 -1.09 20.86
CA ASP A 203 5.05 -0.12 21.01
C ASP A 203 5.50 1.19 21.70
N ALA A 204 6.79 1.36 21.99
CA ALA A 204 7.35 2.59 22.55
C ALA A 204 7.12 3.82 21.64
N ASP A 205 6.98 3.61 20.32
CA ASP A 205 6.65 4.65 19.34
C ASP A 205 5.24 4.48 18.75
N ALA A 206 4.31 3.89 19.52
CA ALA A 206 2.92 3.67 19.10
C ALA A 206 2.11 4.97 18.90
N TRP A 207 2.65 6.13 19.26
CA TRP A 207 2.05 7.43 18.99
C TRP A 207 3.11 8.42 18.50
N ASP A 208 2.96 8.94 17.29
CA ASP A 208 3.84 10.01 16.81
C ASP A 208 3.52 11.33 17.55
N PRO A 209 4.53 12.02 18.12
CA PRO A 209 4.30 13.26 18.87
C PRO A 209 3.69 14.42 18.08
N THR A 210 3.77 14.37 16.74
CA THR A 210 3.18 15.38 15.85
C THR A 210 1.70 15.17 15.60
N TRP A 211 1.16 13.99 15.92
CA TRP A 211 -0.27 13.72 15.80
C TRP A 211 -1.05 14.45 16.90
N PRO A 212 -2.07 15.25 16.54
CA PRO A 212 -2.96 15.83 17.53
C PRO A 212 -3.65 14.73 18.34
N VAL A 213 -3.64 14.86 19.68
CA VAL A 213 -4.34 13.89 20.55
C VAL A 213 -5.82 13.79 20.21
N SER A 214 -6.41 14.87 19.67
CA SER A 214 -7.78 14.88 19.17
C SER A 214 -8.04 13.84 18.11
N GLU A 215 -7.08 13.49 17.24
CA GLU A 215 -7.27 12.47 16.20
C GLU A 215 -7.68 11.11 16.77
N ARG A 216 -7.22 10.81 17.99
CA ARG A 216 -7.61 9.61 18.72
C ARG A 216 -9.03 9.70 19.27
N THR A 217 -9.37 10.84 19.87
CA THR A 217 -10.66 11.03 20.55
C THR A 217 -11.81 11.29 19.59
N ILE A 218 -11.57 12.01 18.49
CA ILE A 218 -12.55 12.19 17.40
C ILE A 218 -12.61 10.97 16.48
N GLY A 219 -11.56 10.14 16.45
CA GLY A 219 -11.65 8.77 15.96
C GLY A 219 -11.10 8.51 14.56
N TYR A 220 -10.02 9.18 14.17
CA TYR A 220 -9.31 8.91 12.93
C TYR A 220 -8.23 7.84 13.09
N GLN A 221 -7.53 7.76 14.23
CA GLN A 221 -6.46 6.77 14.41
C GLN A 221 -6.27 6.32 15.86
N PRO A 222 -5.92 5.04 16.08
CA PRO A 222 -5.56 4.53 17.40
C PRO A 222 -4.06 4.68 17.67
N LYS A 223 -3.61 4.26 18.85
CA LYS A 223 -2.19 3.91 19.05
C LYS A 223 -1.83 2.76 18.12
N VAL A 224 -0.64 2.80 17.54
CA VAL A 224 -0.13 1.82 16.57
C VAL A 224 0.51 0.62 17.28
N THR A 225 -0.33 -0.29 17.76
CA THR A 225 0.09 -1.55 18.43
C THR A 225 -0.14 -2.74 17.52
N ALA A 226 0.65 -3.82 17.66
CA ALA A 226 0.51 -4.99 16.78
C ALA A 226 -0.71 -5.87 17.10
N LEU A 227 -1.33 -5.67 18.25
CA LEU A 227 -2.57 -6.33 18.66
C LEU A 227 -3.65 -5.28 18.94
N MET A 228 -4.77 -5.39 18.21
CA MET A 228 -6.00 -4.62 18.45
C MET A 228 -7.19 -5.34 17.82
N VAL A 229 -8.40 -4.87 18.11
CA VAL A 229 -9.64 -5.34 17.46
C VAL A 229 -10.41 -4.18 16.85
N ASP A 230 -11.00 -4.39 15.67
CA ASP A 230 -11.86 -3.43 14.96
C ASP A 230 -11.22 -2.03 14.78
N GLY A 231 -9.89 -1.97 14.61
CA GLY A 231 -9.12 -0.73 14.53
C GLY A 231 -9.18 0.10 15.81
N ASP A 232 -9.43 -0.55 16.94
CA ASP A 232 -9.64 0.00 18.28
C ASP A 232 -10.82 0.99 18.39
N ARG A 233 -11.85 0.82 17.55
CA ARG A 233 -13.04 1.67 17.58
C ARG A 233 -13.92 1.36 18.80
N ALA A 234 -14.35 2.40 19.50
CA ALA A 234 -15.40 2.29 20.52
C ALA A 234 -16.75 1.80 19.93
N ASN A 235 -17.10 2.28 18.73
CA ASN A 235 -18.17 1.72 17.90
C ASN A 235 -17.54 1.12 16.62
N PRO A 236 -17.31 -0.21 16.58
CA PRO A 236 -16.74 -0.90 15.43
C PRO A 236 -17.48 -0.68 14.11
N GLY A 237 -18.78 -0.38 14.13
CA GLY A 237 -19.58 -0.14 12.92
C GLY A 237 -19.54 1.29 12.38
N ALA A 238 -18.85 2.22 13.05
CA ALA A 238 -18.73 3.61 12.64
C ALA A 238 -17.32 3.95 12.19
N ALA A 239 -17.14 4.42 10.94
CA ALA A 239 -15.83 4.75 10.38
C ALA A 239 -15.03 5.72 11.26
N THR A 240 -15.72 6.77 11.74
CA THR A 240 -15.22 7.74 12.71
C THR A 240 -15.81 7.41 14.08
N SER A 241 -14.95 6.97 15.00
CA SER A 241 -15.34 6.57 16.36
C SER A 241 -14.15 6.78 17.31
N PRO A 242 -14.34 7.28 18.53
CA PRO A 242 -13.25 7.39 19.50
C PRO A 242 -12.44 6.10 19.63
N ARG A 243 -11.12 6.23 19.81
CA ARG A 243 -10.18 5.13 20.06
C ARG A 243 -9.77 5.09 21.53
N SER A 244 -9.35 3.93 22.02
CA SER A 244 -8.94 3.76 23.42
C SER A 244 -7.53 4.29 23.69
N GLU A 245 -7.11 4.24 24.96
CA GLU A 245 -5.71 4.41 25.36
C GLU A 245 -4.93 3.10 25.40
N ASP A 246 -5.63 1.97 25.34
CA ASP A 246 -5.10 0.62 25.53
C ASP A 246 -5.74 -0.37 24.54
N PRO A 247 -5.34 -0.33 23.25
CA PRO A 247 -5.87 -1.23 22.23
C PRO A 247 -5.60 -2.70 22.56
N VAL A 248 -4.45 -2.99 23.19
CA VAL A 248 -3.99 -4.34 23.53
C VAL A 248 -4.83 -4.93 24.66
N GLY A 249 -5.05 -4.17 25.73
CA GLY A 249 -5.93 -4.59 26.82
C GLY A 249 -7.38 -4.79 26.36
N ARG A 250 -7.88 -3.92 25.47
CA ARG A 250 -9.21 -4.11 24.85
C ARG A 250 -9.29 -5.40 24.04
N ALA A 251 -8.28 -5.69 23.21
CA ALA A 251 -8.21 -6.95 22.47
C ALA A 251 -8.16 -8.17 23.40
N GLY A 252 -7.37 -8.11 24.47
CA GLY A 252 -7.32 -9.16 25.49
C GLY A 252 -8.65 -9.42 26.18
N ALA A 253 -9.36 -8.35 26.58
CA ALA A 253 -10.68 -8.45 27.20
C ALA A 253 -11.73 -9.03 26.24
N ALA A 254 -11.71 -8.62 24.97
CA ALA A 254 -12.58 -9.15 23.94
C ALA A 254 -12.28 -10.63 23.67
N PHE A 255 -11.00 -11.03 23.60
CA PHE A 255 -10.61 -12.42 23.39
C PHE A 255 -10.98 -13.32 24.57
N ARG A 256 -10.78 -12.85 25.80
CA ARG A 256 -11.26 -13.54 27.02
C ARG A 256 -12.76 -13.81 26.96
N THR A 257 -13.53 -12.82 26.53
CA THR A 257 -14.98 -12.94 26.34
C THR A 257 -15.32 -13.97 25.26
N ALA A 258 -14.62 -13.95 24.12
CA ALA A 258 -14.81 -14.92 23.05
C ALA A 258 -14.50 -16.36 23.50
N LEU A 259 -13.42 -16.57 24.27
CA LEU A 259 -13.06 -17.87 24.85
C LEU A 259 -14.12 -18.38 25.82
N ALA A 260 -14.62 -17.51 26.70
CA ALA A 260 -15.70 -17.86 27.63
C ALA A 260 -16.97 -18.27 26.87
N ASN A 261 -17.35 -17.51 25.83
CA ASN A 261 -18.50 -17.81 24.98
C ASN A 261 -18.33 -19.12 24.18
N ALA A 262 -17.09 -19.48 23.82
CA ALA A 262 -16.77 -20.73 23.17
C ALA A 262 -16.72 -21.94 24.15
N GLY A 263 -16.89 -21.72 25.45
CA GLY A 263 -16.86 -22.78 26.46
C GLY A 263 -15.46 -23.24 26.86
N VAL A 264 -14.43 -22.42 26.67
CA VAL A 264 -13.08 -22.69 27.19
C VAL A 264 -13.11 -22.59 28.71
N VAL A 265 -12.76 -23.69 29.38
CA VAL A 265 -12.86 -23.83 30.84
C VAL A 265 -11.99 -22.78 31.52
N GLY A 266 -12.52 -22.07 32.51
CA GLY A 266 -11.79 -21.05 33.28
C GLY A 266 -11.60 -19.69 32.59
N ALA A 267 -11.78 -19.60 31.27
CA ALA A 267 -11.41 -18.41 30.49
C ALA A 267 -12.10 -17.12 30.97
N GLY A 268 -13.38 -17.17 31.39
CA GLY A 268 -14.10 -15.98 31.87
C GLY A 268 -13.43 -15.28 33.07
N ASN A 269 -12.66 -16.02 33.87
CA ASN A 269 -11.94 -15.52 35.04
C ASN A 269 -10.41 -15.43 34.83
N ALA A 270 -9.94 -15.70 33.61
CA ALA A 270 -8.52 -15.71 33.31
C ALA A 270 -7.90 -14.32 33.49
N GLN A 271 -6.71 -14.29 34.10
CA GLN A 271 -5.92 -13.08 34.27
C GLN A 271 -5.33 -12.65 32.93
N LEU A 272 -5.38 -11.34 32.65
CA LEU A 272 -4.74 -10.77 31.46
C LEU A 272 -3.34 -10.27 31.82
N VAL A 273 -2.33 -10.67 31.06
CA VAL A 273 -0.94 -10.24 31.27
C VAL A 273 -0.34 -9.77 29.95
N LYS A 274 0.10 -8.52 29.87
CA LYS A 274 0.81 -8.01 28.68
C LYS A 274 2.29 -8.39 28.74
N ARG A 275 2.74 -9.19 27.78
CA ARG A 275 4.16 -9.52 27.54
C ARG A 275 4.31 -10.30 26.24
N ALA A 276 5.55 -10.39 25.74
CA ALA A 276 5.89 -11.34 24.69
C ALA A 276 5.55 -12.78 25.11
N THR A 277 5.09 -13.58 24.14
CA THR A 277 4.87 -15.00 24.35
C THR A 277 6.21 -15.70 24.58
N THR A 278 6.20 -16.69 25.47
CA THR A 278 7.36 -17.56 25.75
C THR A 278 7.29 -18.87 24.98
N SER A 279 6.25 -19.08 24.17
CA SER A 279 6.00 -20.32 23.42
C SER A 279 5.94 -20.08 21.92
N GLN A 280 6.37 -21.10 21.18
CA GLN A 280 6.22 -21.17 19.71
C GLN A 280 5.12 -22.15 19.30
N THR A 281 4.47 -22.81 20.27
CA THR A 281 3.44 -23.84 20.01
C THR A 281 2.12 -23.17 19.68
N THR A 282 1.87 -22.93 18.38
CA THR A 282 0.61 -22.35 17.91
C THR A 282 -0.54 -23.38 17.98
N ILE A 283 -1.63 -23.00 18.65
CA ILE A 283 -2.84 -23.82 18.79
C ILE A 283 -4.02 -23.28 17.97
N ALA A 284 -4.07 -21.97 17.68
CA ALA A 284 -5.09 -21.39 16.81
C ALA A 284 -4.51 -20.30 15.92
N THR A 285 -5.12 -20.08 14.76
CA THR A 285 -4.74 -19.01 13.83
C THR A 285 -5.94 -18.53 13.04
N VAL A 286 -6.02 -17.23 12.84
CA VAL A 286 -6.84 -16.60 11.81
C VAL A 286 -5.98 -15.64 11.00
N SER A 287 -6.43 -15.29 9.80
CA SER A 287 -5.71 -14.41 8.90
C SER A 287 -6.61 -13.29 8.41
N SER A 288 -6.06 -12.09 8.28
CA SER A 288 -6.74 -10.94 7.69
C SER A 288 -7.24 -11.26 6.27
N GLN A 289 -8.11 -10.40 5.74
CA GLN A 289 -8.28 -10.34 4.28
C GLN A 289 -6.94 -9.99 3.60
N PRO A 290 -6.74 -10.37 2.32
CA PRO A 290 -5.51 -10.05 1.60
C PRO A 290 -5.21 -8.55 1.57
N VAL A 291 -3.93 -8.19 1.52
CA VAL A 291 -3.45 -6.80 1.45
C VAL A 291 -4.17 -6.01 0.33
N SER A 292 -4.49 -6.62 -0.80
CA SER A 292 -5.27 -5.97 -1.86
C SER A 292 -6.66 -5.52 -1.40
N THR A 293 -7.34 -6.35 -0.59
CA THR A 293 -8.64 -6.01 0.01
C THR A 293 -8.48 -4.91 1.05
N LEU A 294 -7.43 -4.99 1.89
CA LEU A 294 -7.13 -3.96 2.88
C LEU A 294 -6.85 -2.60 2.21
N ILE A 295 -6.11 -2.59 1.10
CA ILE A 295 -5.90 -1.40 0.27
C ILE A 295 -7.23 -0.86 -0.28
N GLY A 296 -8.12 -1.74 -0.76
CA GLY A 296 -9.45 -1.39 -1.24
C GLY A 296 -10.39 -0.85 -0.16
N GLN A 297 -10.17 -1.19 1.11
CA GLN A 297 -10.87 -0.59 2.25
C GLN A 297 -10.20 0.72 2.69
N MET A 298 -8.86 0.80 2.64
CA MET A 298 -8.07 1.93 3.09
C MET A 298 -8.19 3.16 2.18
N ILE A 299 -7.99 3.00 0.87
CA ILE A 299 -7.84 4.15 -0.04
C ILE A 299 -9.14 4.95 -0.21
N PRO A 300 -10.31 4.33 -0.48
CA PRO A 300 -11.57 5.06 -0.63
C PRO A 300 -12.04 5.76 0.64
N ASN A 301 -11.82 5.14 1.80
CA ASN A 301 -12.26 5.63 3.11
C ASN A 301 -11.20 6.48 3.83
N SER A 302 -9.97 6.48 3.31
CA SER A 302 -8.82 7.16 3.91
C SER A 302 -8.48 6.66 5.32
N ASP A 303 -8.58 5.35 5.59
CA ASP A 303 -8.38 4.77 6.93
C ASP A 303 -6.92 4.90 7.40
N ASN A 304 -6.65 5.72 8.43
CA ASN A 304 -5.31 5.89 8.99
C ASN A 304 -4.80 4.60 9.64
N THR A 305 -5.68 3.82 10.27
CA THR A 305 -5.31 2.59 10.98
C THR A 305 -4.68 1.58 10.03
N LEU A 306 -5.35 1.30 8.90
CA LEU A 306 -4.82 0.37 7.89
C LEU A 306 -3.50 0.88 7.30
N ALA A 307 -3.37 2.19 7.11
CA ALA A 307 -2.15 2.79 6.57
C ALA A 307 -0.96 2.61 7.53
N GLU A 308 -1.15 2.89 8.83
CA GLU A 308 -0.09 2.66 9.83
C GLU A 308 0.28 1.19 9.94
N MET A 309 -0.71 0.28 9.99
CA MET A 309 -0.41 -1.15 10.07
C MET A 309 0.38 -1.64 8.86
N LEU A 310 -0.06 -1.30 7.64
CA LEU A 310 0.65 -1.71 6.42
C LEU A 310 2.07 -1.11 6.35
N ALA A 311 2.28 0.10 6.86
CA ALA A 311 3.60 0.71 6.96
C ALA A 311 4.52 -0.05 7.93
N ARG A 312 4.01 -0.38 9.13
CA ARG A 312 4.74 -1.09 10.18
C ARG A 312 5.08 -2.52 9.77
N ILE A 313 4.13 -3.23 9.17
CA ILE A 313 4.33 -4.60 8.65
C ILE A 313 5.35 -4.57 7.50
N SER A 314 5.24 -3.62 6.56
CA SER A 314 6.24 -3.48 5.48
C SER A 314 7.64 -3.21 6.03
N SER A 315 7.75 -2.41 7.10
CA SER A 315 9.03 -2.21 7.79
C SER A 315 9.54 -3.49 8.42
N ARG A 316 8.70 -4.20 9.18
CA ARG A 316 9.06 -5.45 9.87
C ARG A 316 9.56 -6.50 8.88
N GLU A 317 8.83 -6.73 7.80
CA GLU A 317 9.17 -7.70 6.75
C GLU A 317 10.40 -7.27 5.92
N SER A 318 10.75 -5.97 5.94
CA SER A 318 11.99 -5.46 5.34
C SER A 318 13.19 -5.48 6.30
N GLY A 319 13.04 -6.00 7.53
CA GLY A 319 14.08 -6.03 8.55
C GLY A 319 14.22 -4.73 9.36
N GLY A 320 13.29 -3.77 9.22
CA GLY A 320 13.25 -2.50 9.97
C GLY A 320 12.61 -2.59 11.36
N GLY A 321 12.23 -3.80 11.78
CA GLY A 321 11.64 -4.09 13.10
C GLY A 321 10.22 -3.54 13.30
N GLY A 322 9.61 -2.93 12.28
CA GLY A 322 8.32 -2.24 12.43
C GLY A 322 8.42 -0.90 13.14
N SER A 323 9.60 -0.27 13.22
CA SER A 323 9.79 1.03 13.89
C SER A 323 9.43 2.23 12.98
N ALA A 324 8.94 3.33 13.55
CA ALA A 324 8.68 4.57 12.81
C ALA A 324 9.96 5.12 12.18
N ALA A 325 11.07 5.03 12.92
CA ALA A 325 12.38 5.48 12.47
C ALA A 325 12.88 4.79 11.19
N SER A 326 12.43 3.56 10.93
CA SER A 326 12.82 2.80 9.73
C SER A 326 12.01 3.16 8.48
N LEU A 327 10.86 3.82 8.62
CA LEU A 327 9.88 3.96 7.53
C LEU A 327 10.47 4.68 6.31
N SER A 328 11.21 5.76 6.51
CA SER A 328 11.82 6.50 5.40
C SER A 328 12.70 5.60 4.52
N GLY A 329 13.61 4.81 5.13
CA GLY A 329 14.50 3.92 4.38
C GLY A 329 13.75 2.78 3.68
N VAL A 330 12.72 2.22 4.33
CA VAL A 330 11.89 1.15 3.76
C VAL A 330 11.12 1.66 2.54
N TYR A 331 10.49 2.84 2.66
CA TYR A 331 9.73 3.45 1.56
C TYR A 331 10.66 3.82 0.41
N GLN A 332 11.82 4.41 0.69
CA GLN A 332 12.79 4.75 -0.34
C GLN A 332 13.22 3.50 -1.13
N LYS A 333 13.60 2.42 -0.43
CA LYS A 333 13.98 1.16 -1.09
C LYS A 333 12.84 0.57 -1.91
N ALA A 334 11.63 0.53 -1.36
CA ALA A 334 10.47 -0.06 -2.03
C ALA A 334 10.04 0.75 -3.26
N LEU A 335 9.93 2.08 -3.14
CA LEU A 335 9.45 2.95 -4.21
C LEU A 335 10.44 3.05 -5.37
N ALA A 336 11.74 2.94 -5.11
CA ALA A 336 12.76 2.86 -6.17
C ALA A 336 12.50 1.71 -7.17
N THR A 337 11.88 0.61 -6.74
CA THR A 337 11.55 -0.53 -7.62
C THR A 337 10.54 -0.16 -8.71
N TYR A 338 9.74 0.89 -8.51
CA TYR A 338 8.81 1.41 -9.50
C TYR A 338 9.47 2.32 -10.53
N GLY A 339 10.72 2.74 -10.31
CA GLY A 339 11.46 3.62 -11.22
C GLY A 339 11.28 5.12 -10.91
N VAL A 340 10.80 5.45 -9.71
CA VAL A 340 10.81 6.82 -9.19
C VAL A 340 12.06 7.03 -8.35
N ASP A 341 12.64 8.23 -8.37
CA ASP A 341 13.75 8.59 -7.48
C ASP A 341 13.20 9.02 -6.12
N PRO A 342 13.38 8.21 -5.05
CA PRO A 342 12.85 8.52 -3.74
C PRO A 342 13.84 9.34 -2.90
N ALA A 343 14.94 9.81 -3.49
CA ALA A 343 15.84 10.73 -2.81
C ALA A 343 15.06 11.95 -2.29
N GLY A 344 15.24 12.26 -1.01
CA GLY A 344 14.64 13.45 -0.39
C GLY A 344 13.23 13.26 0.17
N ILE A 345 12.58 12.09 0.01
CA ILE A 345 11.33 11.83 0.76
C ILE A 345 11.63 11.56 2.23
N VAL A 346 10.83 12.15 3.11
CA VAL A 346 10.84 11.88 4.55
C VAL A 346 9.49 11.31 4.95
N ILE A 347 9.51 10.11 5.50
CA ILE A 347 8.33 9.36 5.95
C ILE A 347 8.45 9.17 7.46
N LYS A 348 7.50 9.75 8.18
CA LYS A 348 7.33 9.65 9.64
C LYS A 348 6.22 8.68 10.01
N ASP A 349 5.20 8.59 9.18
CA ASP A 349 4.08 7.68 9.37
C ASP A 349 3.53 7.16 8.03
N GLY A 350 2.64 6.15 8.09
CA GLY A 350 2.01 5.58 6.90
C GLY A 350 0.74 6.30 6.45
N SER A 351 0.07 7.00 7.36
CA SER A 351 -1.23 7.61 7.13
C SER A 351 -1.13 9.00 6.51
N GLY A 352 -0.04 9.72 6.72
CA GLY A 352 0.12 11.11 6.36
C GLY A 352 -0.40 12.10 7.39
N GLU A 353 -0.74 11.64 8.60
CA GLU A 353 -1.22 12.48 9.70
C GLU A 353 -0.08 13.33 10.29
N SER A 354 1.15 12.82 10.26
CA SER A 354 2.32 13.54 10.69
C SER A 354 2.61 14.69 9.73
N ALA A 355 2.58 15.91 10.27
CA ALA A 355 3.03 17.11 9.57
C ALA A 355 4.54 17.11 9.26
N ALA A 356 5.30 16.16 9.80
CA ALA A 356 6.73 16.00 9.56
C ALA A 356 7.05 15.04 8.39
N ASN A 357 6.03 14.47 7.75
CA ASN A 357 6.21 13.89 6.42
C ASN A 357 6.60 14.98 5.41
N ALA A 358 7.49 14.66 4.48
CA ALA A 358 7.89 15.57 3.42
C ALA A 358 8.05 14.82 2.09
N VAL A 359 7.15 15.07 1.15
CA VAL A 359 7.16 14.47 -0.19
C VAL A 359 6.73 15.53 -1.19
N SER A 360 7.46 15.71 -2.29
CA SER A 360 7.14 16.75 -3.27
C SER A 360 5.95 16.37 -4.17
N PRO A 361 5.20 17.35 -4.70
CA PRO A 361 4.19 17.09 -5.72
C PRO A 361 4.74 16.33 -6.93
N ALA A 362 5.96 16.65 -7.37
CA ALA A 362 6.63 15.97 -8.47
C ALA A 362 6.79 14.48 -8.18
N PHE A 363 7.26 14.10 -6.99
CA PHE A 363 7.42 12.69 -6.62
C PHE A 363 6.09 11.93 -6.70
N VAL A 364 5.00 12.50 -6.17
CA VAL A 364 3.67 11.89 -6.25
C VAL A 364 3.22 11.75 -7.70
N ALA A 365 3.37 12.78 -8.53
CA ALA A 365 2.99 12.73 -9.94
C ALA A 365 3.79 11.66 -10.72
N HIS A 366 5.09 11.50 -10.42
CA HIS A 366 5.93 10.46 -10.99
C HIS A 366 5.50 9.05 -10.54
N LEU A 367 5.15 8.86 -9.25
CA LEU A 367 4.61 7.60 -8.75
C LEU A 367 3.28 7.24 -9.44
N MET A 368 2.45 8.24 -9.75
CA MET A 368 1.16 8.02 -10.39
C MET A 368 1.28 7.52 -11.84
N VAL A 369 2.45 7.62 -12.50
CA VAL A 369 2.66 7.11 -13.86
C VAL A 369 2.52 5.58 -13.93
N PRO A 370 3.32 4.79 -13.19
CA PRO A 370 3.13 3.34 -13.18
C PRO A 370 1.83 2.91 -12.50
N VAL A 371 1.26 3.71 -11.59
CA VAL A 371 -0.09 3.44 -11.03
C VAL A 371 -1.14 3.53 -12.13
N ALA A 372 -1.20 4.63 -12.88
CA ALA A 372 -2.16 4.83 -13.96
C ALA A 372 -2.06 3.76 -15.06
N ALA A 373 -0.86 3.24 -15.30
CA ALA A 373 -0.60 2.14 -16.24
C ALA A 373 -0.95 0.75 -15.67
N GLY A 374 -1.26 0.64 -14.37
CA GLY A 374 -1.44 -0.63 -13.67
C GLY A 374 -0.17 -1.50 -13.64
N ALA A 375 1.00 -0.89 -13.85
CA ALA A 375 2.26 -1.58 -14.02
C ALA A 375 2.82 -2.11 -12.69
N LYS A 376 3.63 -3.17 -12.75
CA LYS A 376 4.36 -3.71 -11.59
C LYS A 376 3.47 -4.04 -10.37
N GLY A 377 2.23 -4.45 -10.60
CA GLY A 377 1.28 -4.78 -9.53
C GLY A 377 0.53 -3.57 -8.92
N LEU A 378 0.78 -2.35 -9.38
CA LEU A 378 0.11 -1.13 -8.90
C LEU A 378 -1.33 -0.96 -9.43
N GLY A 379 -1.82 -1.87 -10.28
CA GLY A 379 -3.21 -1.90 -10.73
C GLY A 379 -4.22 -1.94 -9.57
N THR A 380 -3.86 -2.58 -8.44
CA THR A 380 -4.66 -2.57 -7.22
C THR A 380 -4.91 -1.15 -6.71
N LEU A 381 -3.89 -0.31 -6.65
CA LEU A 381 -4.05 1.10 -6.23
C LEU A 381 -4.86 1.88 -7.28
N ALA A 382 -4.57 1.69 -8.56
CA ALA A 382 -5.23 2.40 -9.65
C ALA A 382 -6.76 2.21 -9.65
N GLN A 383 -7.21 0.99 -9.33
CA GLN A 383 -8.62 0.60 -9.33
C GLN A 383 -9.42 1.16 -8.14
N VAL A 384 -8.75 1.44 -7.01
CA VAL A 384 -9.43 1.83 -5.77
C VAL A 384 -9.32 3.32 -5.46
N LEU A 385 -8.58 4.10 -6.26
CA LEU A 385 -8.53 5.54 -6.11
C LEU A 385 -9.95 6.15 -6.23
N PRO A 386 -10.35 7.06 -5.32
CA PRO A 386 -11.59 7.81 -5.45
C PRO A 386 -11.70 8.50 -6.81
N VAL A 387 -12.90 8.51 -7.37
CA VAL A 387 -13.20 9.13 -8.66
C VAL A 387 -14.01 10.41 -8.45
N SER A 388 -13.62 11.51 -9.09
CA SER A 388 -14.25 12.82 -8.99
C SER A 388 -15.76 12.75 -9.14
N GLY A 389 -16.48 13.11 -8.07
CA GLY A 389 -17.93 13.15 -8.08
C GLY A 389 -18.64 11.80 -8.01
N GLN A 390 -17.93 10.68 -7.90
CA GLN A 390 -18.52 9.34 -8.01
C GLN A 390 -18.26 8.45 -6.79
N SER A 391 -17.06 8.47 -6.23
CA SER A 391 -16.69 7.50 -5.18
C SER A 391 -15.74 8.06 -4.13
N GLY A 392 -15.69 7.36 -2.99
CA GLY A 392 -14.81 7.67 -1.86
C GLY A 392 -14.91 9.12 -1.38
N THR A 393 -13.79 9.68 -0.96
CA THR A 393 -13.69 11.07 -0.49
C THR A 393 -13.91 12.14 -1.57
N LEU A 394 -14.10 11.75 -2.84
CA LEU A 394 -14.42 12.66 -3.95
C LEU A 394 -15.89 12.68 -4.34
N THR A 395 -16.75 11.84 -3.75
CA THR A 395 -18.17 11.69 -4.12
C THR A 395 -18.92 13.02 -4.22
N SER A 396 -18.73 13.91 -3.23
CA SER A 396 -19.42 15.21 -3.16
C SER A 396 -18.61 16.39 -3.73
N ARG A 397 -17.46 16.13 -4.38
CA ARG A 397 -16.57 17.15 -4.95
C ARG A 397 -16.79 17.32 -6.46
N PHE A 398 -16.11 18.30 -7.05
CA PHE A 398 -16.22 18.63 -8.48
C PHE A 398 -17.66 18.97 -8.88
N THR A 399 -18.22 20.01 -8.27
CA THR A 399 -19.57 20.53 -8.55
C THR A 399 -19.50 21.88 -9.27
N GLY A 400 -20.65 22.42 -9.71
CA GLY A 400 -20.71 23.71 -10.41
C GLY A 400 -19.84 23.74 -11.66
N ALA A 401 -19.01 24.77 -11.83
CA ALA A 401 -18.09 24.89 -12.97
C ALA A 401 -17.05 23.76 -13.03
N ASN A 402 -16.70 23.15 -11.89
CA ASN A 402 -15.73 22.05 -11.81
C ASN A 402 -16.36 20.71 -12.23
N ALA A 403 -17.68 20.65 -12.45
CA ALA A 403 -18.38 19.43 -12.83
C ALA A 403 -17.92 18.84 -14.17
N VAL A 404 -17.27 19.65 -15.01
CA VAL A 404 -16.65 19.21 -16.27
C VAL A 404 -15.65 18.06 -16.08
N ALA A 405 -15.01 17.96 -14.91
CA ALA A 405 -14.01 16.94 -14.61
C ALA A 405 -14.56 15.74 -13.80
N ARG A 406 -15.89 15.65 -13.60
CA ARG A 406 -16.50 14.50 -12.90
C ARG A 406 -16.29 13.21 -13.69
N GLY A 407 -15.90 12.14 -13.00
CA GLY A 407 -15.61 10.84 -13.61
C GLY A 407 -14.23 10.73 -14.26
N ALA A 408 -13.47 11.83 -14.34
CA ALA A 408 -12.20 11.88 -15.08
C ALA A 408 -10.95 12.00 -14.18
N VAL A 409 -11.13 12.29 -12.89
CA VAL A 409 -10.01 12.46 -11.94
C VAL A 409 -10.05 11.30 -10.97
N HIS A 410 -8.98 10.51 -10.95
CA HIS A 410 -8.79 9.39 -10.04
C HIS A 410 -7.68 9.78 -9.06
N ALA A 411 -8.06 10.16 -7.83
CA ALA A 411 -7.12 10.81 -6.94
C ALA A 411 -7.39 10.53 -5.46
N LYS A 412 -6.31 10.51 -4.69
CA LYS A 412 -6.37 10.48 -3.24
C LYS A 412 -6.40 11.91 -2.71
N THR A 413 -7.35 12.17 -1.81
CA THR A 413 -7.39 13.41 -1.02
C THR A 413 -6.48 13.30 0.20
N GLY A 414 -5.89 14.41 0.63
CA GLY A 414 -5.22 14.52 1.93
C GLY A 414 -5.61 15.80 2.68
N TRP A 415 -5.63 15.70 4.00
CA TRP A 415 -5.89 16.82 4.89
C TRP A 415 -5.27 16.57 6.26
N ILE A 416 -4.63 17.62 6.76
CA ILE A 416 -4.27 17.87 8.16
C ILE A 416 -4.40 19.39 8.38
N ASP A 417 -4.26 19.87 9.61
CA ASP A 417 -4.45 21.31 9.92
C ASP A 417 -3.58 22.25 9.07
N SER A 418 -2.38 21.82 8.69
CA SER A 418 -1.41 22.62 7.93
C SER A 418 -1.49 22.43 6.40
N ALA A 419 -2.29 21.49 5.88
CA ALA A 419 -2.31 21.20 4.45
C ALA A 419 -3.59 20.54 3.95
N ASN A 420 -3.98 20.88 2.72
CA ASN A 420 -4.98 20.17 1.94
C ASN A 420 -4.35 19.75 0.61
N THR A 421 -4.47 18.47 0.25
CA THR A 421 -3.76 17.92 -0.90
C THR A 421 -4.68 17.05 -1.77
N LEU A 422 -4.32 16.95 -3.04
CA LEU A 422 -4.96 16.06 -4.00
C LEU A 422 -3.89 15.54 -4.97
N GLY A 423 -3.74 14.23 -5.08
CA GLY A 423 -2.76 13.61 -5.98
C GLY A 423 -3.32 12.36 -6.65
N GLY A 424 -3.00 12.17 -7.91
CA GLY A 424 -3.58 11.10 -8.72
C GLY A 424 -3.30 11.22 -10.22
N TYR A 425 -4.22 10.71 -11.02
CA TYR A 425 -4.20 10.84 -12.47
C TYR A 425 -5.53 11.37 -13.02
N ILE A 426 -5.46 11.95 -14.23
CA ILE A 426 -6.58 12.56 -14.93
C ILE A 426 -6.66 11.95 -16.33
N ASP A 427 -7.84 11.47 -16.69
CA ASP A 427 -8.21 11.18 -18.06
C ASP A 427 -8.71 12.49 -18.70
N ALA A 428 -7.79 13.26 -19.31
CA ALA A 428 -8.06 14.63 -19.74
C ALA A 428 -9.07 14.71 -20.90
N ALA A 429 -9.66 15.89 -21.11
CA ALA A 429 -10.69 16.11 -22.11
C ALA A 429 -10.23 15.82 -23.55
N ASP A 430 -8.95 15.96 -23.84
CA ASP A 430 -8.34 15.65 -25.14
C ASP A 430 -7.89 14.19 -25.30
N GLY A 431 -8.19 13.33 -24.32
CA GLY A 431 -7.80 11.92 -24.29
C GLY A 431 -6.42 11.66 -23.69
N THR A 432 -5.69 12.70 -23.29
CA THR A 432 -4.35 12.54 -22.68
C THR A 432 -4.46 12.03 -21.25
N LYS A 433 -3.64 11.04 -20.89
CA LYS A 433 -3.45 10.64 -19.50
C LYS A 433 -2.46 11.58 -18.80
N LEU A 434 -2.92 12.34 -17.82
CA LEU A 434 -2.08 13.20 -16.98
C LEU A 434 -1.87 12.59 -15.61
N THR A 435 -0.71 12.81 -15.01
CA THR A 435 -0.48 12.58 -13.56
C THR A 435 -0.21 13.90 -12.87
N PHE A 436 -0.62 14.01 -11.61
CA PHE A 436 -0.53 15.27 -10.90
C PHE A 436 -0.45 15.10 -9.39
N ALA A 437 0.00 16.18 -8.74
CA ALA A 437 -0.27 16.44 -7.35
C ALA A 437 -0.36 17.95 -7.10
N PHE A 438 -1.29 18.35 -6.24
CA PHE A 438 -1.58 19.73 -5.88
C PHE A 438 -1.72 19.86 -4.37
N TYR A 439 -0.92 20.72 -3.77
CA TYR A 439 -0.89 20.98 -2.34
C TYR A 439 -1.26 22.44 -2.07
N ALA A 440 -2.27 22.62 -1.23
CA ALA A 440 -2.67 23.89 -0.67
C ALA A 440 -2.16 23.97 0.78
N ILE A 441 -1.00 24.60 0.98
CA ILE A 441 -0.32 24.67 2.26
C ILE A 441 -0.77 25.90 3.04
N GLY A 442 -1.07 25.73 4.34
CA GLY A 442 -1.48 26.81 5.24
C GLY A 442 -2.85 27.42 4.95
N SER A 443 -3.67 26.77 4.12
CA SER A 443 -5.00 27.25 3.75
C SER A 443 -6.11 26.53 4.53
N PRO A 444 -7.14 27.24 5.03
CA PRO A 444 -8.32 26.61 5.62
C PRO A 444 -9.00 25.67 4.64
N ARG A 445 -9.40 24.48 5.12
CA ARG A 445 -10.04 23.43 4.31
C ARG A 445 -11.21 23.93 3.47
N ALA A 446 -12.07 24.80 4.04
CA ALA A 446 -13.24 25.34 3.35
C ALA A 446 -12.87 26.14 2.08
N SER A 447 -11.72 26.82 2.07
CA SER A 447 -11.23 27.57 0.91
C SER A 447 -10.36 26.70 -0.01
N ALA A 448 -9.61 25.75 0.56
CA ALA A 448 -8.68 24.90 -0.18
C ALA A 448 -9.38 23.88 -1.10
N LEU A 449 -10.43 23.21 -0.62
CA LEU A 449 -11.11 22.17 -1.41
C LEU A 449 -11.66 22.68 -2.75
N PRO A 450 -12.46 23.76 -2.82
CA PRO A 450 -12.97 24.26 -4.09
C PRO A 450 -11.86 24.78 -5.02
N ALA A 451 -10.78 25.35 -4.45
CA ALA A 451 -9.65 25.83 -5.24
C ALA A 451 -8.82 24.68 -5.84
N LEU A 452 -8.62 23.60 -5.08
CA LEU A 452 -8.00 22.35 -5.56
C LEU A 452 -8.85 21.70 -6.67
N ASP A 453 -10.19 21.67 -6.51
CA ASP A 453 -11.09 21.19 -7.56
C ASP A 453 -10.97 22.03 -8.84
N ALA A 454 -10.89 23.36 -8.69
CA ALA A 454 -10.82 24.29 -9.82
C ALA A 454 -9.51 24.16 -10.61
N VAL A 455 -8.35 24.12 -9.96
CA VAL A 455 -7.06 23.92 -10.65
C VAL A 455 -6.98 22.54 -11.31
N THR A 456 -7.58 21.51 -10.69
CA THR A 456 -7.65 20.17 -11.27
C THR A 456 -8.58 20.11 -12.48
N ALA A 457 -9.76 20.74 -12.42
CA ALA A 457 -10.68 20.82 -13.54
C ALA A 457 -10.11 21.64 -14.71
N ALA A 458 -9.31 22.66 -14.41
CA ALA A 458 -8.57 23.42 -15.42
C ALA A 458 -7.49 22.54 -16.09
N ALA A 459 -6.74 21.73 -15.32
CA ALA A 459 -5.77 20.79 -15.89
C ALA A 459 -6.44 19.72 -16.77
N TYR A 460 -7.58 19.17 -16.33
CA TYR A 460 -8.42 18.28 -17.12
C TYR A 460 -8.84 18.92 -18.47
N SER A 461 -9.26 20.18 -18.44
CA SER A 461 -9.72 20.89 -19.64
C SER A 461 -8.58 21.25 -20.59
N CYS A 462 -7.39 21.55 -20.05
CA CYS A 462 -6.21 21.87 -20.85
C CYS A 462 -5.60 20.64 -21.54
N GLY A 463 -5.61 19.46 -20.89
CA GLY A 463 -4.98 18.25 -21.43
C GLY A 463 -3.50 18.46 -21.76
N ASN A 464 -3.05 17.90 -22.90
CA ASN A 464 -1.67 18.02 -23.36
C ASN A 464 -1.30 19.42 -23.88
N ARG A 465 -2.28 20.32 -24.04
CA ARG A 465 -2.03 21.71 -24.42
C ARG A 465 -1.61 22.59 -23.24
N LEU A 466 -1.56 22.03 -22.03
CA LEU A 466 -1.12 22.72 -20.83
C LEU A 466 0.32 23.23 -20.96
N THR A 467 0.53 24.49 -20.62
CA THR A 467 1.83 25.16 -20.54
C THR A 467 1.97 25.89 -19.20
N GLY A 468 3.20 25.93 -18.68
CA GLY A 468 3.53 26.58 -17.42
C GLY A 468 4.68 25.90 -16.68
N SER A 469 5.68 25.41 -17.41
CA SER A 469 6.97 24.99 -16.86
C SER A 469 7.74 26.18 -16.30
#